data_AF-A0A2N9LUU4-F1
#
_entry.id   AF-A0A2N9LUU4-F1
#
_cell.length_a   1.000
_cell.length_b   1.000
_cell.length_c   1.000
_cell.angle_alpha   90.00
_cell.angle_beta   90.00
_cell.angle_gamma   90.00
#
_symmetry.space_group_name_H-M   'P 1'
#
loop_
_entity.id
_entity.type
_entity.pdbx_description
1 polymer ?
#
loop_
_entity_poly.entity_id
_entity_poly.type
_entity_poly.pdbx_seq_one_letter_code
_entity_poly.pdbx_strand_id
1 'polypeptide(L)'
;MYLARSLTVAGRRHEMVGAIGADVVMHARPVGRGYVELEPTGLAPWSAASGANARIRAHEFHHSALENLDPQLQFAYRMVRGHGIDGRHDGVVRHNLLASYSHLRAVGDCHWAQRFVEFVKASKNAKPAGIEALRRAHGSLVA
;
A
#
# COMPACT_ATOMS: atom_id res chain seq x y z
N MET A 1 -5.81 1.76 5.99
CA MET A 1 -6.40 2.57 7.08
C MET A 1 -5.59 2.48 8.38
N TYR A 2 -5.59 1.37 9.12
CA TYR A 2 -4.94 1.27 10.44
C TYR A 2 -3.43 1.59 10.49
N LEU A 3 -2.72 1.46 9.36
CA LEU A 3 -1.30 1.77 9.28
C LEU A 3 -1.00 3.26 9.10
N ALA A 4 -2.00 4.10 8.83
CA ALA A 4 -1.87 5.54 8.75
C ALA A 4 -1.57 6.17 10.13
N ARG A 5 -1.32 7.47 10.19
CA ARG A 5 -1.14 8.22 11.45
C ARG A 5 -2.45 8.36 12.21
N SER A 6 -3.54 8.67 11.51
CA SER A 6 -4.85 8.85 12.14
C SER A 6 -6.00 8.37 11.26
N LEU A 7 -7.16 8.19 11.87
CA LEU A 7 -8.45 7.96 11.22
C LEU A 7 -9.48 8.94 11.77
N THR A 8 -10.08 9.73 10.89
CA THR A 8 -11.22 10.59 11.21
C THR A 8 -12.50 9.99 10.66
N VAL A 9 -13.46 9.71 11.53
CA VAL A 9 -14.77 9.16 11.18
C VAL A 9 -15.86 9.80 12.05
N ALA A 10 -16.94 10.25 11.41
CA ALA A 10 -18.05 10.94 12.08
C ALA A 10 -17.58 12.11 12.98
N GLY A 11 -16.64 12.91 12.49
CA GLY A 11 -16.07 14.06 13.21
C GLY A 11 -15.12 13.71 14.37
N ARG A 12 -14.87 12.43 14.65
CA ARG A 12 -13.95 11.98 15.69
C ARG A 12 -12.65 11.48 15.08
N ARG A 13 -11.53 11.95 15.63
CA ARG A 13 -10.18 11.54 15.23
C ARG A 13 -9.65 10.49 16.21
N HIS A 14 -9.02 9.47 15.66
CA HIS A 14 -8.39 8.38 16.40
C HIS A 14 -6.94 8.22 15.93
N GLU A 15 -6.00 8.13 16.87
CA GLU A 15 -4.60 7.83 16.57
C GLU A 15 -4.42 6.36 16.17
N MET A 16 -3.59 6.14 15.16
CA MET A 16 -3.37 4.84 14.51
C MET A 16 -1.87 4.45 14.60
N VAL A 17 -1.41 3.48 13.82
CA VAL A 17 -0.03 2.94 13.96
C VAL A 17 1.05 3.94 13.51
N GLY A 18 0.75 4.82 12.55
CA GLY A 18 1.71 5.80 12.02
C GLY A 18 2.81 5.23 11.11
N ALA A 19 2.70 3.96 10.69
CA ALA A 19 3.68 3.33 9.79
C ALA A 19 3.66 3.91 8.37
N ILE A 20 2.52 4.45 7.93
CA ILE A 20 2.33 5.19 6.68
C ILE A 20 2.09 6.65 7.04
N GLY A 21 2.89 7.55 6.46
CA GLY A 21 2.78 9.00 6.63
C GLY A 21 1.57 9.59 5.91
N ALA A 22 0.36 9.26 6.34
CA ALA A 22 -0.89 9.82 5.83
C ALA A 22 -1.94 9.84 6.94
N ASP A 23 -3.00 10.62 6.75
CA ASP A 23 -4.20 10.60 7.60
C ASP A 23 -5.37 10.03 6.80
N VAL A 24 -6.24 9.27 7.45
CA VAL A 24 -7.43 8.69 6.80
C VAL A 24 -8.65 9.52 7.18
N VAL A 25 -9.46 9.89 6.19
CA VAL A 25 -10.77 10.52 6.42
C VAL A 25 -11.86 9.63 5.83
N MET A 26 -12.89 9.32 6.64
CA MET A 26 -14.04 8.53 6.21
C MET A 26 -15.16 9.45 5.70
N HIS A 27 -15.59 9.25 4.44
CA HIS A 27 -16.67 10.02 3.84
C HIS A 27 -18.01 9.29 3.86
N ALA A 28 -19.10 10.06 3.82
CA ALA A 28 -20.47 9.50 3.80
C ALA A 28 -20.79 8.76 2.49
N ARG A 29 -20.15 9.12 1.38
CA ARG A 29 -20.31 8.50 0.06
C ARG A 29 -19.02 7.78 -0.35
N PRO A 30 -19.10 6.76 -1.22
CA PRO A 30 -17.89 6.13 -1.77
C PRO A 30 -17.01 7.15 -2.48
N VAL A 31 -15.71 7.06 -2.23
CA VAL A 31 -14.66 7.81 -2.92
C VAL A 31 -14.25 7.05 -4.19
N GLY A 32 -13.93 5.76 -4.05
CA GLY A 32 -13.70 4.84 -5.15
C GLY A 32 -14.71 3.69 -5.12
N ARG A 33 -15.29 3.35 -6.28
CA ARG A 33 -16.21 2.20 -6.42
C ARG A 33 -16.22 1.66 -7.85
N GLY A 34 -15.93 0.37 -7.98
CA GLY A 34 -16.13 -0.40 -9.20
C GLY A 34 -14.84 -0.95 -9.81
N TYR A 35 -14.87 -1.22 -11.11
CA TYR A 35 -13.75 -1.76 -11.86
C TYR A 35 -12.66 -0.72 -12.06
N VAL A 36 -11.42 -1.12 -11.77
CA VAL A 36 -10.22 -0.31 -11.97
C VAL A 36 -9.23 -1.00 -12.90
N GLU A 37 -8.39 -0.19 -13.53
CA GLU A 37 -7.26 -0.63 -14.33
C GLU A 37 -6.00 0.08 -13.84
N LEU A 38 -4.97 -0.71 -13.56
CA LEU A 38 -3.71 -0.27 -12.97
C LEU A 38 -2.54 -0.59 -13.89
N GLU A 39 -1.52 0.25 -13.83
CA GLU A 39 -0.22 0.01 -14.44
C GLU A 39 0.85 -0.07 -13.35
N PRO A 40 1.63 -1.16 -13.27
CA PRO A 40 2.75 -1.25 -12.33
C PRO A 40 3.80 -0.17 -12.59
N THR A 41 4.25 0.50 -11.52
CA THR A 41 5.37 1.46 -11.57
C THR A 41 6.74 0.78 -11.48
N GLY A 42 6.75 -0.52 -11.15
CA GLY A 42 7.97 -1.30 -10.85
C GLY A 42 8.44 -1.18 -9.40
N LEU A 43 7.79 -0.35 -8.57
CA LEU A 43 8.17 -0.15 -7.16
C LEU A 43 7.53 -1.17 -6.20
N ALA A 44 6.53 -1.94 -6.67
CA ALA A 44 5.86 -2.94 -5.84
C ALA A 44 6.85 -4.05 -5.42
N PRO A 45 6.90 -4.45 -4.13
CA PRO A 45 7.88 -5.42 -3.62
C PRO A 45 7.77 -6.82 -4.25
N TRP A 46 6.62 -7.17 -4.82
CA TRP A 46 6.34 -8.44 -5.50
C TRP A 46 5.71 -8.24 -6.89
N SER A 47 6.21 -7.25 -7.64
CA SER A 47 5.62 -6.78 -8.90
C SER A 47 5.16 -7.90 -9.84
N ALA A 48 4.00 -7.69 -10.48
CA ALA A 48 3.66 -8.42 -11.70
C ALA A 48 4.76 -8.20 -12.74
N ALA A 49 5.05 -9.23 -13.55
CA ALA A 49 6.06 -9.15 -14.60
C ALA A 49 5.88 -7.86 -15.40
N SER A 50 6.91 -7.03 -15.36
CA SER A 50 7.01 -5.74 -16.01
C SER A 50 7.18 -5.95 -17.51
N GLY A 51 6.08 -5.84 -18.26
CA GLY A 51 6.10 -5.55 -19.69
C GLY A 51 5.63 -4.11 -19.91
N ALA A 52 6.10 -3.47 -20.98
CA ALA A 52 5.81 -2.06 -21.31
C ALA A 52 4.31 -1.72 -21.51
N ASN A 53 3.39 -2.66 -21.28
CA ASN A 53 1.93 -2.49 -21.38
C ASN A 53 1.17 -3.34 -20.34
N ALA A 54 1.80 -3.72 -19.23
CA ALA A 54 1.12 -4.55 -18.22
C ALA A 54 -0.07 -3.81 -17.61
N ARG A 55 -1.28 -4.33 -17.82
CA ARG A 55 -2.53 -3.84 -17.24
C ARG A 55 -3.05 -4.84 -16.21
N ILE A 56 -3.30 -4.35 -15.00
CA ILE A 56 -3.92 -5.14 -13.95
C ILE A 56 -5.37 -4.69 -13.80
N ARG A 57 -6.31 -5.61 -14.02
CA ARG A 57 -7.73 -5.39 -13.79
C ARG A 57 -8.08 -5.77 -12.36
N ALA A 58 -8.65 -4.84 -11.62
CA ALA A 58 -9.00 -5.03 -10.21
C ALA A 58 -10.34 -4.36 -9.90
N HIS A 59 -10.68 -4.29 -8.62
CA HIS A 59 -11.82 -3.52 -8.13
C HIS A 59 -11.40 -2.62 -6.98
N GLU A 60 -12.05 -1.48 -6.85
CA GLU A 60 -11.96 -0.66 -5.65
C GLU A 60 -13.36 -0.50 -5.03
N PHE A 61 -13.39 -0.43 -3.70
CA PHE A 61 -14.60 -0.05 -2.96
C PHE A 61 -14.19 0.55 -1.63
N HIS A 62 -14.12 1.88 -1.56
CA HIS A 62 -13.75 2.59 -0.34
C HIS A 62 -14.48 3.92 -0.20
N HIS A 63 -14.87 4.21 1.04
CA HIS A 63 -15.38 5.50 1.48
C HIS A 63 -14.27 6.37 2.07
N SER A 64 -13.13 5.77 2.40
CA SER A 64 -12.01 6.50 2.98
C SER A 64 -11.14 7.14 1.89
N ALA A 65 -10.61 8.32 2.19
CA ALA A 65 -9.52 8.95 1.44
C ALA A 65 -8.27 9.06 2.32
N LEU A 66 -7.11 9.20 1.68
CA LEU A 66 -5.89 9.61 2.38
C LEU A 66 -5.69 11.12 2.20
N GLU A 67 -5.37 11.80 3.28
CA GLU A 67 -5.03 13.22 3.32
C GLU A 67 -3.65 13.41 3.96
N ASN A 68 -3.07 14.60 3.76
CA ASN A 68 -1.75 14.98 4.30
C ASN A 68 -0.67 13.93 4.01
N LEU A 69 -0.67 13.40 2.78
CA LEU A 69 0.30 12.39 2.37
C LEU A 69 1.70 12.97 2.48
N ASP A 70 2.59 12.19 3.09
CA ASP A 70 4.02 12.45 3.05
C ASP A 70 4.48 12.45 1.59
N PRO A 71 5.11 13.54 1.10
CA PRO A 71 5.54 13.65 -0.30
C PRO A 71 6.60 12.61 -0.69
N GLN A 72 7.21 11.92 0.27
CA GLN A 72 8.17 10.84 0.02
C GLN A 72 7.49 9.48 -0.20
N LEU A 73 6.17 9.37 -0.06
CA LEU A 73 5.48 8.12 -0.33
C LEU A 73 5.64 7.73 -1.80
N GLN A 74 5.93 6.44 -2.00
CA GLN A 74 6.02 5.82 -3.30
C GLN A 74 4.78 4.99 -3.58
N PHE A 75 4.43 4.85 -4.85
CA PHE A 75 3.24 4.12 -5.27
C PHE A 75 3.60 2.95 -6.18
N ALA A 76 2.94 1.82 -5.96
CA ALA A 76 3.08 0.59 -6.73
C ALA A 76 2.41 0.68 -8.10
N TYR A 77 1.38 1.52 -8.22
CA TYR A 77 0.52 1.58 -9.39
C TYR A 77 0.23 3.01 -9.82
N ARG A 78 0.21 3.21 -11.13
CA ARG A 78 -0.49 4.33 -11.78
C ARG A 78 -1.91 3.91 -12.11
N MET A 79 -2.87 4.77 -11.82
CA MET A 79 -4.27 4.59 -12.20
C MET A 79 -4.43 4.86 -13.70
N VAL A 80 -4.96 3.89 -14.42
CA VAL A 80 -5.43 4.05 -15.82
C VAL A 80 -6.93 4.33 -15.82
N ARG A 81 -7.66 3.67 -14.92
CA ARG A 81 -9.10 3.86 -14.65
C ARG A 81 -9.39 3.60 -13.18
N GLY A 82 -10.20 4.43 -12.55
CA GLY A 82 -10.60 4.31 -11.14
C GLY A 82 -10.18 5.55 -10.34
N HIS A 83 -10.29 5.48 -9.02
CA HIS A 83 -9.87 6.54 -8.12
C HIS A 83 -8.54 6.25 -7.43
N GLY A 84 -8.37 5.08 -6.83
CA GLY A 84 -7.17 4.76 -6.06
C GLY A 84 -6.99 5.70 -4.86
N ILE A 85 -5.77 6.18 -4.64
CA ILE A 85 -5.42 7.05 -3.51
C ILE A 85 -5.70 8.52 -3.81
N ASP A 86 -5.38 8.99 -5.02
CA ASP A 86 -5.40 10.42 -5.39
C ASP A 86 -5.96 10.68 -6.80
N GLY A 87 -6.60 9.68 -7.44
CA GLY A 87 -7.05 9.74 -8.83
C GLY A 87 -5.98 9.40 -9.87
N ARG A 88 -4.71 9.27 -9.46
CA ARG A 88 -3.55 9.06 -10.35
C ARG A 88 -2.70 7.86 -9.94
N HIS A 89 -2.68 7.52 -8.67
CA HIS A 89 -1.85 6.48 -8.08
C HIS A 89 -2.64 5.61 -7.10
N ASP A 90 -2.15 4.39 -6.88
CA ASP A 90 -2.60 3.51 -5.80
C ASP A 90 -1.44 2.63 -5.31
N GLY A 91 -1.62 2.05 -4.13
CA GLY A 91 -0.66 1.12 -3.54
C GLY A 91 0.54 1.82 -2.94
N VAL A 92 0.42 2.36 -1.73
CA VAL A 92 1.56 2.90 -0.98
C VAL A 92 2.60 1.81 -0.75
N VAL A 93 3.83 2.09 -1.16
CA VAL A 93 5.01 1.25 -0.93
C VAL A 93 5.87 1.89 0.17
N ARG A 94 6.22 1.10 1.19
CA ARG A 94 7.19 1.51 2.21
C ARG A 94 7.99 0.30 2.70
N HIS A 95 9.28 0.25 2.39
CA HIS A 95 10.09 -0.96 2.57
C HIS A 95 9.43 -2.16 1.87
N ASN A 96 9.10 -3.21 2.62
CA ASN A 96 8.43 -4.41 2.11
C ASN A 96 6.90 -4.34 2.22
N LEU A 97 6.34 -3.19 2.63
CA LEU A 97 4.91 -2.98 2.75
C LEU A 97 4.31 -2.51 1.42
N LEU A 98 3.18 -3.09 1.05
CA LEU A 98 2.26 -2.56 0.03
C LEU A 98 0.86 -2.41 0.64
N ALA A 99 0.30 -1.20 0.62
CA ALA A 99 -1.07 -0.91 1.08
C ALA A 99 -1.86 -0.20 -0.03
N SER A 100 -2.92 -0.85 -0.54
CA SER A 100 -3.65 -0.42 -1.74
C SER A 100 -5.16 -0.43 -1.49
N TYR A 101 -5.89 0.46 -2.15
CA TYR A 101 -7.35 0.42 -2.22
C TYR A 101 -7.86 -0.57 -3.27
N SER A 102 -7.04 -0.90 -4.27
CA SER A 102 -7.36 -1.88 -5.29
C SER A 102 -7.29 -3.31 -4.74
N HIS A 103 -8.42 -3.99 -4.80
CA HIS A 103 -8.57 -5.41 -4.51
C HIS A 103 -8.18 -6.23 -5.74
N LEU A 104 -6.96 -6.75 -5.73
CA LEU A 104 -6.43 -7.61 -6.78
C LEU A 104 -7.11 -8.98 -6.75
N ARG A 105 -7.49 -9.48 -7.93
CA ARG A 105 -7.93 -10.87 -8.10
C ARG A 105 -6.79 -11.72 -8.63
N ALA A 106 -6.59 -12.90 -8.06
CA ALA A 106 -5.61 -13.87 -8.57
C ALA A 106 -6.21 -14.69 -9.73
N VAL A 107 -6.55 -14.02 -10.84
CA VAL A 107 -7.18 -14.63 -12.02
C VAL A 107 -6.49 -14.16 -13.30
N GLY A 108 -6.50 -15.00 -14.34
CA GLY A 108 -5.76 -14.76 -15.57
C GLY A 108 -4.27 -14.57 -15.26
N ASP A 109 -3.66 -13.54 -15.86
CA ASP A 109 -2.23 -13.26 -15.73
C ASP A 109 -1.84 -12.55 -14.41
N CYS A 110 -2.81 -12.30 -13.53
CA CYS A 110 -2.57 -11.63 -12.25
C CYS A 110 -2.15 -12.61 -11.14
N HIS A 111 -0.96 -13.20 -11.24
CA HIS A 111 -0.43 -14.15 -10.22
C HIS A 111 0.13 -13.49 -8.96
N TRP A 112 -0.56 -12.49 -8.40
CA TRP A 112 -0.03 -11.68 -7.31
C TRP A 112 0.24 -12.49 -6.03
N ALA A 113 -0.65 -13.43 -5.70
CA ALA A 113 -0.54 -14.21 -4.47
C ALA A 113 0.69 -15.14 -4.49
N GLN A 114 0.96 -15.77 -5.64
CA GLN A 114 2.15 -16.59 -5.83
C GLN A 114 3.42 -15.75 -5.66
N ARG A 115 3.49 -14.59 -6.36
CA ARG A 115 4.65 -13.69 -6.27
C ARG A 115 4.86 -13.13 -4.87
N PHE A 116 3.79 -12.84 -4.14
CA PHE A 116 3.87 -12.44 -2.74
C PHE A 116 4.52 -13.55 -1.88
N VAL A 117 4.09 -14.80 -2.03
CA VAL A 117 4.67 -15.93 -1.29
C VAL A 117 6.14 -16.15 -1.66
N GLU A 118 6.49 -16.05 -2.95
CA GLU A 118 7.88 -16.11 -3.42
C GLU A 118 8.73 -14.99 -2.82
N PHE A 119 8.21 -13.76 -2.80
CA PHE A 119 8.85 -12.62 -2.16
C PHE A 119 9.07 -12.83 -0.65
N VAL A 120 8.08 -13.38 0.07
CA VAL A 120 8.23 -13.69 1.50
C VAL A 120 9.32 -14.74 1.72
N LYS A 121 9.37 -15.79 0.89
CA LYS A 121 10.43 -16.81 0.94
C LYS A 121 11.81 -16.21 0.70
N ALA A 122 11.94 -15.34 -0.30
CA ALA A 122 13.19 -14.63 -0.60
C ALA A 122 13.61 -13.68 0.53
N SER A 123 12.65 -12.97 1.12
CA SER A 123 12.88 -12.02 2.22
C SER A 123 13.38 -12.69 3.50
N LYS A 124 12.98 -13.95 3.76
CA LYS A 124 13.50 -14.73 4.89
C LYS A 124 15.01 -14.99 4.78
N ASN A 125 15.49 -15.15 3.55
CA ASN A 125 16.90 -15.47 3.27
C ASN A 125 17.76 -14.20 3.11
N ALA A 126 17.14 -13.06 2.86
CA ALA A 126 17.80 -11.77 2.87
C ALA A 126 18.03 -11.31 4.32
N LYS A 127 19.28 -11.02 4.70
CA LYS A 127 19.55 -10.36 5.98
C LYS A 127 18.80 -9.02 6.01
N PRO A 128 18.02 -8.71 7.05
CA PRO A 128 17.34 -7.43 7.11
C PRO A 128 18.37 -6.31 7.27
N ALA A 129 18.54 -5.49 6.24
CA ALA A 129 19.29 -4.24 6.30
C ALA A 129 18.51 -3.24 7.18
N GLY A 130 18.53 -3.40 8.50
CA GLY A 130 17.94 -2.43 9.44
C GLY A 130 17.38 -2.98 10.74
N ILE A 131 17.07 -4.28 10.86
CA ILE A 131 16.54 -4.84 12.14
C ILE A 131 17.61 -4.78 13.25
N GLU A 132 18.89 -4.88 12.89
CA GLU A 132 20.01 -4.77 13.84
C GLU A 132 20.21 -3.35 14.40
N ALA A 133 19.74 -2.31 13.70
CA ALA A 133 19.78 -0.93 14.18
C ALA A 133 18.62 -0.64 15.16
N LEU A 134 17.43 -1.14 14.86
CA LEU A 134 16.25 -1.05 15.75
C LEU A 134 16.44 -1.84 17.05
N ARG A 135 17.08 -3.01 17.00
CA ARG A 135 17.42 -3.79 18.21
C ARG A 135 18.43 -3.09 19.12
N ARG A 136 19.37 -2.33 18.56
CA ARG A 136 20.33 -1.52 19.33
C ARG A 136 19.69 -0.30 19.97
N ALA A 137 18.74 0.35 19.29
CA ALA A 137 18.04 1.52 19.83
C ALA A 137 17.09 1.20 21.01
N HIS A 138 16.46 0.02 21.02
CA HIS A 138 15.54 -0.40 22.09
C HIS A 138 16.18 -1.20 23.24
N GLY A 139 17.47 -1.56 23.14
CA GLY A 139 18.18 -2.33 24.16
C GLY A 139 18.84 -1.51 25.28
N SER A 140 18.77 -0.18 25.24
CA SER A 140 19.50 0.71 26.17
C SER A 140 18.62 1.35 27.26
N LEU A 141 17.51 0.70 27.63
CA LEU A 141 16.60 1.19 28.67
C LEU A 141 16.25 0.09 29.70
N VAL A 142 17.20 -0.78 30.04
CA VAL A 142 17.27 -1.46 31.35
C VAL A 142 18.75 -1.79 31.65
N ALA A 143 19.45 -0.88 32.31
CA ALA A 143 20.59 -1.13 33.18
C ALA A 143 20.74 0.07 34.11
#